data_AF-A0A0D7WUS2-F1
#
_entry.id   AF-A0A0D7WUS2-F1
#
_cell.length_a   1.000
_cell.length_b   1.000
_cell.length_c   1.000
_cell.angle_alpha   90.00
_cell.angle_beta   90.00
_cell.angle_gamma   90.00
#
_symmetry.space_group_name_H-M   'P 1'
#
loop_
_entity.id
_entity.type
_entity.pdbx_description
1 polymer ?
#
loop_
_entity_poly.entity_id
_entity_poly.type
_entity_poly.pdbx_seq_one_letter_code
_entity_poly.pdbx_strand_id
1 'polypeptide(L)'
;MNKDNLLKLISGLPLTNVQNYGYIVLMTDVYDVCLAHGVDNTNLVVAWLEMLENDKLITLVRMKDSGYEDMAVGLTFPESS
;
A
#
# COMPACT_ATOMS: atom_id res chain seq x y z
N MET A 1 6.03 11.70 9.56
CA MET A 1 5.33 10.39 9.47
C MET A 1 6.35 9.25 9.65
N ASN A 2 5.91 8.04 10.00
CA ASN A 2 6.74 6.83 10.12
C ASN A 2 5.93 5.60 9.64
N LYS A 3 6.53 4.39 9.64
CA LYS A 3 5.86 3.17 9.14
C LYS A 3 4.52 2.87 9.83
N ASP A 4 4.42 3.07 11.15
CA ASP A 4 3.19 2.74 11.88
C ASP A 4 2.05 3.71 11.56
N ASN A 5 2.39 4.98 11.33
CA ASN A 5 1.44 5.97 10.83
C ASN A 5 1.02 5.66 9.39
N LEU A 6 1.96 5.21 8.55
CA LEU A 6 1.66 4.79 7.19
C LEU A 6 0.67 3.62 7.17
N LEU A 7 0.87 2.60 8.00
CA LEU A 7 -0.06 1.46 8.09
C LEU A 7 -1.48 1.91 8.46
N LYS A 8 -1.62 2.84 9.43
CA LYS A 8 -2.92 3.41 9.81
C LYS A 8 -3.57 4.17 8.65
N LEU A 9 -2.79 4.93 7.88
CA LEU A 9 -3.30 5.64 6.71
C LEU A 9 -3.80 4.67 5.64
N ILE A 10 -2.97 3.68 5.28
CA ILE A 10 -3.32 2.66 4.28
C ILE A 10 -4.60 1.92 4.67
N SER A 11 -4.77 1.59 5.95
CA SER A 11 -5.95 0.89 6.46
C SER A 11 -7.25 1.70 6.30
N GLY A 12 -7.16 3.02 6.12
CA GLY A 12 -8.30 3.90 5.87
C GLY A 12 -8.51 4.28 4.40
N LEU A 13 -7.64 3.81 3.50
CA LEU A 13 -7.76 4.11 2.07
C LEU A 13 -8.83 3.24 1.40
N PRO A 14 -9.47 3.73 0.32
CA PRO A 14 -10.44 2.96 -0.42
C PRO A 14 -9.79 1.72 -1.06
N LEU A 15 -10.50 0.61 -1.00
CA LEU A 15 -10.11 -0.60 -1.72
C LEU A 15 -10.65 -0.56 -3.14
N THR A 16 -9.76 -0.75 -4.11
CA THR A 16 -10.07 -0.89 -5.52
C THR A 16 -10.07 -2.38 -5.89
N ASN A 17 -11.15 -2.85 -6.51
CA ASN A 17 -11.19 -4.20 -7.05
C ASN A 17 -10.46 -4.23 -8.39
N VAL A 18 -9.33 -4.93 -8.44
CA VAL A 18 -8.53 -5.08 -9.65
C VAL A 18 -8.58 -6.52 -10.13
N GLN A 19 -8.94 -6.69 -11.40
CA GLN A 19 -9.06 -7.99 -12.04
C GLN A 19 -7.74 -8.77 -11.90
N ASN A 20 -7.82 -10.04 -11.48
CA ASN A 20 -6.68 -10.93 -11.20
C ASN A 20 -5.88 -10.67 -9.90
N TYR A 21 -6.10 -9.55 -9.21
CA TYR A 21 -5.38 -9.21 -7.97
C TYR A 21 -6.30 -9.02 -6.75
N GLY A 22 -7.61 -8.86 -6.97
CA GLY A 22 -8.60 -8.71 -5.91
C GLY A 22 -8.69 -7.27 -5.40
N TYR A 23 -9.12 -7.11 -4.14
CA TYR A 23 -9.23 -5.80 -3.50
C TYR A 23 -7.86 -5.34 -3.00
N ILE A 24 -7.39 -4.21 -3.53
CA ILE A 24 -6.09 -3.62 -3.20
C ILE A 24 -6.22 -2.13 -2.95
N VAL A 25 -5.26 -1.55 -2.24
CA VAL A 25 -5.04 -0.11 -2.22
C VAL A 25 -4.08 0.25 -3.35
N LEU A 26 -4.43 1.23 -4.17
CA LEU A 26 -3.57 1.69 -5.26
C LEU A 26 -2.41 2.51 -4.72
N MET A 27 -1.23 2.38 -5.33
CA MET A 27 -0.05 3.11 -4.89
C MET A 27 -0.20 4.63 -5.00
N THR A 28 -0.98 5.07 -5.99
CA THR A 28 -1.33 6.49 -6.18
C THR A 28 -2.04 7.04 -4.96
N ASP A 29 -3.02 6.31 -4.40
CA ASP A 29 -3.74 6.73 -3.20
C ASP A 29 -2.81 6.81 -1.98
N VAL A 30 -1.85 5.88 -1.89
CA VAL A 30 -0.82 5.89 -0.84
C VAL A 30 0.08 7.12 -0.99
N TYR A 31 0.54 7.43 -2.19
CA TYR A 31 1.38 8.62 -2.42
C TYR A 31 0.61 9.92 -2.17
N ASP A 32 -0.62 10.02 -2.65
CA ASP A 32 -1.46 11.21 -2.47
C ASP A 32 -1.72 11.50 -0.99
N VAL A 33 -2.03 10.45 -0.19
CA VAL A 33 -2.22 10.65 1.26
C VAL A 33 -0.89 10.96 1.97
N CYS A 34 0.22 10.39 1.53
CA CYS A 34 1.54 10.71 2.10
C CYS A 34 1.92 12.17 1.84
N LEU A 35 1.70 12.65 0.62
CA LEU A 35 1.94 14.03 0.20
C LEU A 35 1.06 15.00 1.00
N ALA A 36 -0.23 14.67 1.18
CA ALA A 36 -1.14 15.45 2.03
C ALA A 36 -0.69 15.55 3.50
N HIS A 37 0.13 14.61 3.98
CA HIS A 37 0.75 14.61 5.31
C HIS A 37 2.18 15.15 5.32
N GLY A 38 2.62 15.81 4.25
CA GLY A 38 3.93 16.46 4.15
C GLY A 38 5.09 15.50 3.87
N VAL A 39 4.81 14.30 3.36
CA VAL A 39 5.84 13.35 2.93
C VAL A 39 5.87 13.28 1.40
N ASP A 40 6.74 14.09 0.82
CA ASP A 40 7.04 14.16 -0.61
C ASP A 40 8.36 13.44 -0.93
N ASN A 41 8.47 12.19 -0.49
CA ASN A 41 9.63 11.35 -0.77
C ASN A 41 9.19 9.92 -1.04
N THR A 42 8.99 9.61 -2.32
CA THR A 42 8.56 8.30 -2.80
C THR A 42 9.47 7.17 -2.31
N ASN A 43 10.79 7.36 -2.32
CA ASN A 43 11.74 6.33 -1.87
C ASN A 43 11.56 5.99 -0.40
N LEU A 44 11.27 7.00 0.43
CA LEU A 44 11.00 6.80 1.86
C LEU A 44 9.68 6.05 2.08
N VAL A 45 8.64 6.38 1.33
CA VAL A 45 7.34 5.68 1.39
C VAL A 45 7.50 4.22 0.98
N VAL A 46 8.20 3.94 -0.12
CA VAL A 46 8.49 2.57 -0.56
C VAL A 46 9.27 1.79 0.50
N ALA A 47 10.31 2.40 1.10
CA ALA A 47 11.07 1.74 2.16
C ALA A 47 10.19 1.37 3.37
N TRP A 48 9.25 2.24 3.76
CA TRP A 48 8.31 1.90 4.84
C TRP A 48 7.33 0.80 4.45
N LEU A 49 6.86 0.77 3.21
CA LEU A 49 6.02 -0.32 2.71
C LEU A 49 6.75 -1.66 2.71
N GLU A 50 7.99 -1.71 2.23
CA GLU A 50 8.82 -2.91 2.28
C GLU A 50 9.07 -3.39 3.71
N MET A 51 9.23 -2.46 4.67
CA MET A 51 9.31 -2.81 6.09
C MET A 51 8.00 -3.44 6.60
N LEU A 52 6.84 -2.87 6.24
CA LEU A 52 5.52 -3.40 6.63
C LEU A 52 5.26 -4.78 6.00
N GLU A 53 5.72 -5.01 4.77
CA GLU A 53 5.65 -6.32 4.11
C GLU A 53 6.55 -7.35 4.81
N ASN A 54 7.78 -6.97 5.16
CA ASN A 54 8.68 -7.83 5.94
C ASN A 54 8.10 -8.21 7.31
N ASP A 55 7.34 -7.28 7.93
CA ASP A 55 6.59 -7.53 9.17
C ASP A 55 5.30 -8.34 8.95
N LYS A 56 4.97 -8.70 7.70
CA LYS A 56 3.76 -9.42 7.26
C LYS A 56 2.45 -8.69 7.55
N LEU A 57 2.51 -7.37 7.72
CA LEU A 57 1.34 -6.52 7.99
C LEU A 57 0.60 -6.16 6.70
N ILE A 58 1.31 -6.13 5.58
CA ILE A 58 0.78 -5.94 4.23
C ILE A 58 1.46 -6.91 3.26
N THR A 59 0.95 -6.99 2.04
CA THR A 59 1.59 -7.66 0.91
C THR A 59 1.74 -6.66 -0.24
N LEU A 60 2.93 -6.54 -0.82
CA LEU A 60 3.15 -5.69 -1.99
C LEU A 60 2.88 -6.49 -3.27
N VAL A 61 1.87 -6.06 -4.01
CA VAL A 61 1.42 -6.70 -5.24
C VAL A 61 2.03 -5.97 -6.42
N ARG A 62 2.95 -6.61 -7.13
CA ARG A 62 3.57 -6.07 -8.34
C ARG A 62 2.76 -6.48 -9.56
N MET A 63 1.91 -5.60 -10.03
CA MET A 63 1.08 -5.82 -11.21
C MET A 63 1.96 -5.86 -12.47
N LYS A 64 1.70 -6.82 -13.37
CA LYS A 64 2.44 -6.99 -14.64
C LYS A 64 1.63 -6.56 -15.86
N ASP A 65 0.44 -6.02 -15.64
CA ASP A 65 -0.47 -5.61 -16.70
C ASP A 65 -0.09 -4.22 -17.23
N SER A 66 -0.12 -4.08 -18.56
CA SER A 66 0.18 -2.82 -19.23
C SER A 66 -0.79 -1.73 -18.79
N GLY A 67 -0.25 -0.61 -18.29
CA GLY A 67 -1.03 0.51 -17.75
C GLY A 67 -1.21 0.51 -16.21
N TYR A 68 -0.74 -0.53 -15.52
CA TYR A 68 -0.76 -0.63 -14.06
C TYR A 68 0.58 -1.12 -13.51
N GLU A 69 1.71 -0.71 -14.10
CA GLU A 69 3.04 -1.21 -13.72
C GLU A 69 3.51 -0.79 -12.30
N ASP A 70 2.59 -0.30 -11.47
CA ASP A 70 2.84 0.20 -10.14
C ASP A 70 2.48 -0.80 -9.03
N MET A 71 3.27 -0.75 -7.96
CA MET A 71 3.21 -1.61 -6.80
C MET A 71 1.94 -1.36 -5.96
N ALA A 72 0.97 -2.26 -5.97
CA ALA A 72 -0.23 -2.18 -5.14
C ALA A 72 -0.01 -2.71 -3.72
N VAL A 73 -0.86 -2.30 -2.77
CA VAL A 73 -0.82 -2.78 -1.37
C VAL A 73 -2.03 -3.66 -1.08
N GLY A 74 -1.79 -4.96 -0.85
CA GLY A 74 -2.76 -5.91 -0.30
C GLY A 74 -2.71 -5.92 1.22
N LEU A 75 -3.87 -5.89 1.88
CA LEU A 75 -3.97 -6.00 3.34
C LEU A 75 -4.14 -7.46 3.75
N THR A 76 -3.27 -7.92 4.66
CA THR A 76 -3.41 -9.24 5.27
C THR A 76 -4.38 -9.14 6.43
N PHE A 77 -5.61 -9.62 6.27
CA PHE A 77 -6.52 -9.80 7.39
C PHE A 77 -6.16 -11.11 8.08
N PRO A 78 -5.93 -11.14 9.41
CA PRO A 78 -5.82 -12.41 10.11
C PRO A 78 -7.12 -13.19 9.88
N GLU A 79 -7.00 -14.47 9.51
CA GLU A 79 -8.16 -15.35 9.42
C GLU A 79 -8.91 -15.26 10.74
N SER A 80 -10.20 -14.88 10.66
CA SER A 80 -11.08 -14.92 11.82
C SER A 80 -11.12 -16.36 12.31
N SER A 81 -10.46 -16.61 13.43
CA SER A 81 -10.38 -17.91 14.09
C SER A 81 -11.74 -18.35 14.63
#